data_AF-X1UVB0-F1
#
_entry.id   AF-X1UVB0-F1
#
_cell.length_a   1.000
_cell.length_b   1.000
_cell.length_c   1.000
_cell.angle_alpha   90.00
_cell.angle_beta   90.00
_cell.angle_gamma   90.00
#
_symmetry.space_group_name_H-M   'P 1'
#
loop_
_entity.id
_entity.type
_entity.pdbx_description
1 polymer ?
#
loop_
_entity_poly.entity_id
_entity_poly.type
_entity_poly.pdbx_seq_one_letter_code
_entity_poly.pdbx_strand_id
1 'polypeptide(L)'
;LIQAAKYLVSHGSNPSRLFMYGQEKNYNTYLIAKMNMILHGYADAHIEHSDTFDGPKHIENGKLKQFDIVLANPPWNQNNWHHDKWKNGDPYKRFMFGLPPKRKGDWAWLQLMYASLRPKGRMGIVMDNGVLFRGSSEER
;
A
#
# COMPACT_ATOMS: atom_id res chain seq x y z
N LEU A 1 2.41 -4.61 -9.99
CA LEU A 1 3.55 -5.53 -9.81
C LEU A 1 4.11 -6.00 -11.15
N ILE A 2 3.37 -6.74 -11.97
CA ILE A 2 3.85 -7.24 -13.28
C ILE A 2 4.38 -6.12 -14.18
N GLN A 3 3.71 -4.97 -14.25
CA GLN A 3 4.19 -3.84 -15.06
C GLN A 3 5.49 -3.23 -14.53
N ALA A 4 5.70 -3.22 -13.21
CA ALA A 4 6.96 -2.77 -12.63
C ALA A 4 8.10 -3.73 -13.00
N ALA A 5 7.83 -5.04 -12.99
CA ALA A 5 8.79 -6.03 -13.46
C ALA A 5 9.11 -5.86 -14.95
N LYS A 6 8.10 -5.71 -15.82
CA LYS A 6 8.29 -5.45 -17.25
C LYS A 6 9.12 -4.20 -17.52
N TYR A 7 8.86 -3.11 -16.77
CA TYR A 7 9.63 -1.87 -16.86
C TYR A 7 11.11 -2.09 -16.50
N LEU A 8 11.41 -2.86 -15.46
CA LEU A 8 12.80 -3.18 -15.09
C LEU A 8 13.51 -3.98 -16.19
N VAL A 9 12.84 -4.98 -16.76
CA VAL A 9 13.39 -5.77 -17.87
C VAL A 9 13.70 -4.89 -19.08
N SER A 10 12.79 -3.99 -19.46
CA SER A 10 13.01 -3.10 -20.61
C SER A 10 14.13 -2.08 -20.41
N HIS A 11 14.59 -1.88 -19.17
CA HIS A 11 15.72 -1.02 -18.82
C HIS A 11 16.97 -1.82 -18.42
N GLY A 12 17.07 -3.09 -18.86
CA GLY A 12 18.27 -3.92 -18.71
C GLY A 12 18.47 -4.50 -17.30
N SER A 13 17.48 -4.41 -16.42
CA SER A 13 17.55 -4.99 -15.08
C SER A 13 17.07 -6.44 -15.06
N ASN A 14 17.66 -7.24 -14.18
CA ASN A 14 17.29 -8.66 -14.03
C ASN A 14 15.99 -8.80 -13.18
N PRO A 15 14.91 -9.37 -13.74
CA PRO A 15 13.64 -9.53 -13.02
C PRO A 15 13.72 -10.53 -11.86
N SER A 16 14.68 -11.46 -11.85
CA SER A 16 14.83 -12.45 -10.76
C SER A 16 15.29 -11.83 -9.43
N ARG A 17 15.70 -10.56 -9.44
CA ARG A 17 16.09 -9.81 -8.24
C ARG A 17 14.92 -9.05 -7.61
N LEU A 18 13.71 -9.17 -8.16
CA LEU A 18 12.53 -8.46 -7.70
C LEU A 18 11.74 -9.30 -6.70
N PHE A 19 11.78 -8.91 -5.42
CA PHE A 19 10.87 -9.48 -4.42
C PHE A 19 9.55 -8.73 -4.44
N MET A 20 8.48 -9.43 -4.79
CA MET A 20 7.15 -8.82 -4.95
C MET A 20 6.23 -9.16 -3.80
N TYR A 21 5.62 -8.11 -3.25
CA TYR A 21 4.69 -8.19 -2.15
C TYR A 21 3.42 -7.42 -2.51
N GLY A 22 2.27 -7.95 -2.13
CA GLY A 22 0.99 -7.32 -2.35
C GLY A 22 -0.01 -7.74 -1.29
N GLN A 23 -1.04 -6.92 -1.09
CA GLN A 23 -2.11 -7.23 -0.15
C GLN A 23 -3.43 -6.73 -0.72
N GLU A 24 -4.44 -7.58 -0.68
CA GLU A 24 -5.77 -7.30 -1.22
C GLU A 24 -6.83 -7.80 -0.23
N LYS A 25 -7.87 -7.00 -0.01
CA LYS A 25 -8.96 -7.29 0.92
C LYS A 25 -10.04 -8.14 0.27
N ASN A 26 -10.32 -7.92 -1.01
CA ASN A 26 -11.33 -8.67 -1.73
C ASN A 26 -10.77 -10.03 -2.14
N TYR A 27 -11.40 -11.10 -1.65
CA TYR A 27 -10.94 -12.46 -1.88
C TYR A 27 -10.85 -12.84 -3.38
N ASN A 28 -11.84 -12.45 -4.19
CA ASN A 28 -11.84 -12.75 -5.61
C ASN A 28 -10.72 -11.98 -6.34
N THR A 29 -10.55 -10.69 -6.04
CA THR A 29 -9.44 -9.89 -6.60
C THR A 29 -8.09 -10.44 -6.17
N TYR A 30 -7.95 -10.90 -4.93
CA TYR A 30 -6.76 -11.56 -4.41
C TYR A 30 -6.42 -12.83 -5.20
N LEU A 31 -7.40 -13.69 -5.46
CA LEU A 31 -7.21 -14.92 -6.25
C LEU A 31 -6.78 -14.59 -7.68
N ILE A 32 -7.45 -13.62 -8.32
CA ILE A 32 -7.08 -13.15 -9.66
C ILE A 32 -5.65 -12.60 -9.65
N ALA A 33 -5.27 -11.82 -8.63
CA ALA A 33 -3.92 -11.30 -8.49
C ALA A 33 -2.88 -12.42 -8.36
N LYS A 34 -3.13 -13.45 -7.54
CA LYS A 34 -2.24 -14.62 -7.44
C LYS A 34 -2.10 -15.37 -8.75
N MET A 35 -3.21 -15.68 -9.43
CA MET A 35 -3.19 -16.33 -10.74
C MET A 35 -2.41 -15.49 -11.75
N ASN A 36 -2.62 -14.18 -11.76
CA ASN A 36 -1.93 -13.26 -12.66
C ASN A 36 -0.41 -13.26 -12.44
N MET A 37 0.04 -13.33 -11.18
CA MET A 37 1.47 -13.46 -10.86
C MET A 37 2.05 -14.78 -11.37
N ILE A 38 1.36 -15.90 -11.13
CA ILE A 38 1.78 -17.24 -11.57
C ILE A 38 1.88 -17.32 -13.10
N LEU A 39 0.85 -16.87 -13.82
CA LEU A 39 0.80 -16.90 -15.28
C LEU A 39 1.91 -16.06 -15.94
N HIS A 40 2.48 -15.09 -15.22
CA HIS A 40 3.58 -14.26 -15.69
C HIS A 40 4.95 -14.69 -15.16
N GLY A 41 5.06 -15.89 -14.55
CA GLY A 41 6.33 -16.46 -14.10
C GLY A 41 6.82 -15.97 -12.74
N TYR A 42 5.94 -15.36 -11.93
CA TYR A 42 6.26 -14.81 -10.61
C TYR A 42 5.52 -15.54 -9.49
N ALA A 43 5.63 -16.87 -9.48
CA ALA A 43 4.92 -17.73 -8.53
C ALA A 43 5.39 -17.54 -7.07
N ASP A 44 6.56 -16.95 -6.88
CA ASP A 44 7.17 -16.59 -5.60
C ASP A 44 6.66 -15.25 -5.03
N ALA A 45 5.81 -14.52 -5.76
CA ALA A 45 5.23 -13.27 -5.27
C ALA A 45 4.34 -13.48 -4.04
N HIS A 46 4.63 -12.75 -2.97
CA HIS A 46 3.90 -12.79 -1.71
C HIS A 46 2.66 -11.89 -1.76
N ILE A 47 1.59 -12.41 -2.37
CA ILE A 47 0.28 -11.76 -2.36
C ILE A 47 -0.52 -12.31 -1.18
N GLU A 48 -1.06 -11.42 -0.35
CA GLU A 48 -1.75 -11.77 0.88
C GLU A 48 -3.21 -11.29 0.89
N HIS A 49 -4.09 -12.08 1.50
CA HIS A 49 -5.52 -11.74 1.63
C HIS A 49 -5.83 -11.18 3.01
N SER A 50 -5.99 -9.85 3.09
CA SER A 50 -6.45 -9.17 4.31
C SER A 50 -6.68 -7.68 4.06
N ASP A 51 -7.44 -7.04 4.95
CA ASP A 51 -7.56 -5.59 4.98
C ASP A 51 -6.23 -4.94 5.40
N THR A 52 -5.69 -4.03 4.59
CA THR A 52 -4.36 -3.41 4.81
C THR A 52 -4.31 -2.51 6.03
N PHE A 53 -5.43 -1.85 6.40
CA PHE A 53 -5.48 -1.06 7.62
C PHE A 53 -5.51 -1.98 8.83
N ASP A 54 -6.36 -3.00 8.81
CA ASP A 54 -6.70 -3.81 9.97
C ASP A 54 -5.78 -5.01 10.24
N GLY A 55 -5.29 -5.63 9.18
CA GLY A 55 -4.48 -6.83 9.25
C GLY A 55 -3.31 -6.75 8.27
N PRO A 56 -2.32 -5.86 8.48
CA PRO A 56 -1.14 -5.84 7.64
C PRO A 56 -0.43 -7.20 7.71
N LYS A 57 -0.20 -7.81 6.54
CA LYS A 57 0.40 -9.15 6.43
C LYS A 57 1.90 -9.14 6.21
N HIS A 58 2.42 -8.02 5.72
CA HIS A 58 3.85 -7.82 5.49
C HIS A 58 4.53 -7.29 6.75
N ILE A 59 4.76 -8.18 7.72
CA ILE A 59 5.38 -7.88 9.02
C ILE A 59 6.72 -8.61 9.13
N GLU A 60 7.73 -7.92 9.68
CA GLU A 60 9.06 -8.44 9.95
C GLU A 60 9.48 -8.01 11.37
N ASN A 61 9.80 -8.97 12.23
CA ASN A 61 10.19 -8.72 13.63
C ASN A 61 9.19 -7.84 14.41
N GLY A 62 7.89 -8.09 14.20
CA GLY A 62 6.80 -7.35 14.86
C GLY A 62 6.59 -5.91 14.34
N LYS A 63 7.27 -5.51 13.26
CA LYS A 63 7.13 -4.19 12.61
C LYS A 63 6.68 -4.37 11.17
N LEU A 64 6.14 -3.31 10.56
CA LEU A 64 5.87 -3.32 9.12
C LEU A 64 7.16 -3.61 8.35
N LYS A 65 7.09 -4.53 7.41
CA LYS A 65 8.16 -4.75 6.46
C LYS A 65 8.33 -3.48 5.61
N GLN A 66 9.57 -3.07 5.41
CA GLN A 66 9.89 -1.89 4.63
C GLN A 66 10.41 -2.24 3.24
N PHE A 67 9.97 -1.48 2.25
CA PHE A 67 10.24 -1.71 0.84
C PHE A 67 11.01 -0.54 0.21
N ASP A 68 11.77 -0.83 -0.85
CA ASP A 68 12.45 0.18 -1.66
C ASP A 68 11.46 0.93 -2.57
N ILE A 69 10.42 0.23 -3.04
CA ILE A 69 9.37 0.79 -3.90
C ILE A 69 8.00 0.37 -3.37
N VAL A 70 7.11 1.34 -3.13
CA VAL A 70 5.72 1.10 -2.72
C VAL A 70 4.77 1.75 -3.73
N LEU A 71 3.91 0.95 -4.37
CA LEU A 71 2.97 1.44 -5.37
C LEU A 71 1.54 1.06 -5.00
N ALA A 72 0.59 1.99 -5.16
CA ALA A 72 -0.81 1.69 -4.94
C ALA A 72 -1.74 2.51 -5.85
N ASN A 73 -2.88 1.92 -6.15
CA ASN A 73 -4.05 2.62 -6.69
C ASN A 73 -5.23 2.31 -5.77
N PRO A 74 -5.31 2.97 -4.60
CA PRO A 74 -6.35 2.68 -3.62
C PRO A 74 -7.73 3.15 -4.08
N PRO A 75 -8.81 2.65 -3.45
CA PRO A 75 -10.15 3.22 -3.66
C PRO A 75 -10.18 4.69 -3.24
N TRP A 76 -10.70 5.55 -4.10
CA TRP A 76 -10.77 6.99 -3.86
C TRP A 76 -11.86 7.34 -2.85
N ASN A 77 -11.64 8.37 -2.03
CA ASN A 77 -12.65 8.94 -1.14
C ASN A 77 -13.31 7.90 -0.20
N GLN A 78 -12.56 6.89 0.25
CA GLN A 78 -13.09 5.84 1.12
C GLN A 78 -13.59 6.44 2.45
N ASN A 79 -14.89 6.32 2.73
CA ASN A 79 -15.53 6.86 3.94
C ASN A 79 -15.33 6.00 5.20
N ASN A 80 -14.98 4.73 5.05
CA ASN A 80 -14.87 3.77 6.15
C ASN A 80 -13.53 3.03 6.06
N TRP A 81 -12.44 3.78 6.25
CA TRP A 81 -11.07 3.26 6.24
C TRP A 81 -10.58 2.84 7.64
N HIS A 82 -11.48 2.79 8.64
CA HIS A 82 -11.18 2.45 10.04
C HIS A 82 -10.68 3.60 10.95
N HIS A 83 -11.04 4.84 10.62
CA HIS A 83 -10.74 6.02 11.46
C HIS A 83 -10.98 5.81 12.97
N ASP A 84 -12.19 5.38 13.35
CA ASP A 84 -12.58 5.32 14.76
C ASP A 84 -11.80 4.26 15.54
N LYS A 85 -11.25 3.26 14.85
CA LYS A 85 -10.40 2.23 15.43
C LYS A 85 -9.01 2.78 15.74
N TRP A 86 -8.48 3.61 14.85
CA TRP A 86 -7.12 4.13 14.94
C TRP A 86 -6.99 5.47 15.68
N LYS A 87 -8.12 6.10 16.04
CA LYS A 87 -8.13 7.40 16.73
C LYS A 87 -7.36 7.45 18.04
N ASN A 88 -7.25 6.31 18.73
CA ASN A 88 -6.56 6.19 20.02
C ASN A 88 -5.12 5.65 19.87
N GLY A 89 -4.64 5.48 18.64
CA GLY A 89 -3.32 4.97 18.34
C GLY A 89 -3.35 3.76 17.40
N ASP A 90 -2.42 3.77 16.46
CA ASP A 90 -2.12 2.64 15.59
C ASP A 90 -0.89 1.89 16.12
N PRO A 91 -0.97 0.56 16.38
CA PRO A 91 0.15 -0.24 16.88
C PRO A 91 1.40 -0.14 16.01
N TYR A 92 1.21 0.08 14.70
CA TYR A 92 2.29 0.20 13.74
C TYR A 92 2.77 1.64 13.53
N LYS A 93 2.21 2.61 14.28
CA LYS A 93 2.55 4.04 14.24
C LYS A 93 2.52 4.64 12.83
N ARG A 94 1.57 4.20 11.98
CA ARG A 94 1.48 4.60 10.57
C ARG A 94 1.00 6.04 10.42
N PHE A 95 0.15 6.53 11.33
CA PHE A 95 -0.43 7.89 11.29
C PHE A 95 0.44 8.93 12.00
N MET A 96 1.71 9.04 11.62
CA MET A 96 2.67 9.95 12.27
C MET A 96 2.47 11.44 11.94
N PHE A 97 1.76 11.74 10.85
CA PHE A 97 1.43 13.12 10.42
C PHE A 97 0.01 13.53 10.84
N GLY A 98 -0.54 12.85 11.86
CA GLY A 98 -1.91 13.05 12.29
C GLY A 98 -2.89 12.07 11.64
N LEU A 99 -4.04 11.92 12.30
CA LEU A 99 -5.10 11.03 11.86
C LEU A 99 -5.95 11.72 10.78
N PRO A 100 -6.06 11.16 9.56
CA PRO A 100 -6.87 11.74 8.49
C PRO A 100 -8.36 11.83 8.84
N PRO A 101 -9.17 12.59 8.09
CA PRO A 101 -10.62 12.68 8.34
C PRO A 101 -11.34 11.34 8.17
N LYS A 102 -12.35 11.08 9.00
CA LYS A 102 -13.16 9.85 8.93
C LYS A 102 -13.70 9.56 7.53
N ARG A 103 -14.22 10.58 6.85
CA ARG A 103 -14.89 10.43 5.54
C ARG A 103 -13.92 10.41 4.34
N LYS A 104 -12.61 10.56 4.55
CA LYS A 104 -11.62 10.64 3.46
C LYS A 104 -10.36 9.85 3.81
N GLY A 105 -10.27 8.64 3.27
CA GLY A 105 -9.14 7.74 3.52
C GLY A 105 -7.91 7.97 2.65
N ASP A 106 -7.90 9.01 1.79
CA ASP A 106 -6.82 9.24 0.81
C ASP A 106 -5.46 9.42 1.53
N TRP A 107 -5.36 10.37 2.47
CA TRP A 107 -4.18 10.55 3.31
C TRP A 107 -3.87 9.36 4.23
N ALA A 108 -4.88 8.55 4.56
CA ALA A 108 -4.68 7.35 5.35
C ALA A 108 -3.88 6.31 4.55
N TRP A 109 -4.22 6.10 3.27
CA TRP A 109 -3.46 5.26 2.35
C TRP A 109 -2.02 5.77 2.13
N LEU A 110 -1.84 7.09 1.97
CA LEU A 110 -0.50 7.68 1.82
C LEU A 110 0.39 7.37 3.02
N GLN A 111 -0.14 7.56 4.24
CA GLN A 111 0.59 7.29 5.46
C GLN A 111 0.89 5.79 5.67
N LEU A 112 -0.03 4.88 5.30
CA LEU A 112 0.22 3.43 5.30
C LEU A 112 1.41 3.06 4.40
N MET A 113 1.43 3.62 3.19
CA MET A 113 2.52 3.38 2.23
C MET A 113 3.83 3.94 2.75
N TYR A 114 3.83 5.17 3.26
CA TYR A 114 5.01 5.83 3.80
C TYR A 114 5.61 5.04 4.99
N ALA A 115 4.77 4.54 5.89
CA ALA A 115 5.23 3.74 7.03
C ALA A 115 5.90 2.40 6.61
N SER A 116 5.60 1.92 5.41
CA SER A 116 6.21 0.72 4.82
C SER A 116 7.36 1.05 3.87
N LEU A 117 7.82 2.30 3.84
CA LEU A 117 8.89 2.76 2.95
C LEU A 117 10.23 2.80 3.68
N ARG A 118 11.30 2.35 3.02
CA ARG A 118 12.67 2.51 3.52
C ARG A 118 13.11 3.98 3.44
N PRO A 119 14.13 4.41 4.22
CA PRO A 119 14.60 5.80 4.21
C PRO A 119 15.02 6.38 2.85
N LYS A 120 15.47 5.54 1.91
CA LYS A 120 15.82 5.94 0.52
C LYS A 120 14.85 5.36 -0.52
N GLY A 121 13.72 4.84 -0.07
CA GLY A 121 12.70 4.28 -0.94
C GLY A 121 11.92 5.36 -1.69
N ARG A 122 11.17 4.93 -2.71
CA ARG A 122 10.23 5.79 -3.44
C ARG A 122 8.85 5.18 -3.40
N MET A 123 7.82 6.01 -3.28
CA MET A 123 6.44 5.57 -3.39
C MET A 123 5.70 6.31 -4.50
N GLY A 124 4.73 5.64 -5.11
CA GLY A 124 3.87 6.20 -6.14
C GLY A 124 2.43 5.79 -5.88
N ILE A 125 1.54 6.78 -5.80
CA ILE A 125 0.13 6.56 -5.53
C ILE A 125 -0.73 7.34 -6.52
N VAL A 126 -1.81 6.74 -6.98
CA VAL A 126 -2.82 7.40 -7.81
C VAL A 126 -3.97 7.84 -6.92
N MET A 127 -4.29 9.14 -6.93
CA MET A 127 -5.37 9.74 -6.16
C MET A 127 -6.13 10.79 -6.98
N ASP A 128 -7.33 11.11 -6.53
CA ASP A 128 -8.09 12.26 -7.03
C ASP A 128 -7.41 13.59 -6.68
N ASN A 129 -7.51 14.58 -7.58
CA ASN A 129 -6.92 15.91 -7.42
C ASN A 129 -7.35 16.63 -6.14
N GLY A 130 -8.53 16.29 -5.61
CA GLY A 130 -9.03 16.87 -4.37
C GLY A 130 -8.07 16.72 -3.19
N VAL A 131 -7.19 15.71 -3.17
CA VAL A 131 -6.21 15.52 -2.09
C VAL A 131 -5.25 16.72 -1.89
N LEU A 132 -5.01 17.52 -2.94
CA LEU A 132 -4.08 18.66 -2.89
C LEU A 132 -4.71 19.96 -2.35
N PHE A 133 -6.04 20.08 -2.39
CA PHE A 133 -6.73 21.37 -2.21
C PHE A 133 -7.77 21.36 -1.08
N ARG A 134 -7.84 20.30 -0.27
CA ARG A 134 -8.84 20.18 0.82
C ARG A 134 -8.37 20.91 2.08
N GLY A 135 -8.88 22.13 2.28
CA GLY A 135 -8.65 22.96 3.49
C GLY A 135 -9.46 22.54 4.73
N SER A 136 -9.52 21.23 5.02
CA SER A 136 -10.18 20.71 6.25
C SER A 136 -9.12 20.27 7.27
N SER A 137 -9.37 19.25 8.09
CA SER A 137 -8.39 18.72 9.05
C SER A 137 -7.11 18.12 8.44
N GLU A 138 -6.93 18.20 7.12
CA GLU A 138 -5.70 17.83 6.38
C GLU A 138 -4.73 19.03 6.21
N GLU A 139 -5.15 20.25 6.61
CA GLU A 139 -4.36 21.49 6.50
C GLU A 139 -3.34 21.66 7.65
N ARG A 140 -3.36 20.80 8.67
CA ARG A 140 -2.59 20.97 9.91
C ARG A 140 -1.41 20.02 10.05
#